data_AF-A0A537PHF2-F1
#
_entry.id   AF-A0A537PHF2-F1
#
_cell.length_a   1.000
_cell.length_b   1.000
_cell.length_c   1.000
_cell.angle_alpha   90.00
_cell.angle_beta   90.00
_cell.angle_gamma   90.00
#
_symmetry.space_group_name_H-M   'P 1'
#
loop_
_entity.id
_entity.type
_entity.pdbx_description
1 polymer ?
#
loop_
_entity_poly.entity_id
_entity_poly.type
_entity_poly.pdbx_seq_one_letter_code
_entity_poly.pdbx_strand_id
1 'polypeptide(L)'
;MGEALVFAANGLVTAEAKAAFERAVALDANVIQARYFLGLAAEQDGDRAQAATTWRALIESAPPDAPWIDLLRGALARVEATAAAGRQASDEKIPGSPELSPDQRNAMIEGMVERLSERLHRDGADPEGWLRLVRSYMVIGQPDKARAAAVDARRALEGDATKLRRLDELLKGLGLKG
;
A
#
# COMPACT_ATOMS: atom_id res chain seq x y z
N MET A 1 -10.17 -31.07 -0.91
CA MET A 1 -8.95 -30.43 -1.51
C MET A 1 -9.24 -29.65 -2.79
N GLY A 2 -10.27 -29.95 -3.60
CA GLY A 2 -10.46 -29.31 -4.91
C GLY A 2 -10.95 -27.84 -4.87
N GLU A 3 -11.81 -27.47 -3.93
CA GLU A 3 -12.43 -26.13 -3.91
C GLU A 3 -11.42 -25.00 -3.65
N ALA A 4 -10.45 -25.21 -2.75
CA ALA A 4 -9.36 -24.25 -2.48
C ALA A 4 -8.52 -23.94 -3.72
N LEU A 5 -8.31 -24.92 -4.60
CA LEU A 5 -7.55 -24.77 -5.84
C LEU A 5 -8.29 -23.93 -6.88
N VAL A 6 -9.62 -24.02 -6.92
CA VAL A 6 -10.46 -23.27 -7.88
C VAL A 6 -10.41 -21.76 -7.59
N PHE A 7 -10.52 -21.36 -6.31
CA PHE A 7 -10.38 -19.94 -5.94
C PHE A 7 -8.99 -19.39 -6.27
N ALA A 8 -7.95 -20.17 -5.96
CA ALA A 8 -6.57 -19.80 -6.25
C ALA A 8 -6.29 -19.67 -7.76
N ALA A 9 -6.88 -20.55 -8.59
CA ALA A 9 -6.81 -20.48 -10.05
C ALA A 9 -7.56 -19.26 -10.62
N ASN A 10 -8.57 -18.75 -9.91
CA ASN A 10 -9.24 -17.48 -10.23
C ASN A 10 -8.45 -16.26 -9.73
N GLY A 11 -7.21 -16.45 -9.27
CA GLY A 11 -6.30 -15.40 -8.82
C GLY A 11 -6.53 -14.90 -7.39
N LEU A 12 -7.49 -15.47 -6.64
CA LEU A 12 -7.82 -15.05 -5.28
C LEU A 12 -7.48 -16.16 -4.28
N VAL A 13 -6.51 -15.92 -3.39
CA VAL A 13 -6.15 -16.88 -2.35
C VAL A 13 -6.89 -16.52 -1.07
N THR A 14 -8.02 -17.18 -0.83
CA THR A 14 -8.82 -16.97 0.39
C THR A 14 -8.13 -17.56 1.62
N ALA A 15 -8.57 -17.20 2.82
CA ALA A 15 -8.05 -17.74 4.07
C ALA A 15 -8.16 -19.28 4.15
N GLU A 16 -9.28 -19.84 3.67
CA GLU A 16 -9.47 -21.29 3.57
C GLU A 16 -8.51 -21.94 2.57
N ALA A 17 -8.26 -21.28 1.43
CA ALA A 17 -7.29 -21.76 0.45
C ALA A 17 -5.87 -21.73 1.03
N LYS A 18 -5.48 -20.64 1.70
CA LYS A 18 -4.20 -20.51 2.41
C LYS A 18 -4.03 -21.64 3.43
N ALA A 19 -5.00 -21.87 4.31
CA ALA A 19 -4.95 -22.93 5.32
C ALA A 19 -4.82 -24.33 4.71
N ALA A 20 -5.45 -24.58 3.56
CA ALA A 20 -5.30 -25.83 2.82
C ALA A 20 -3.88 -26.00 2.26
N PHE A 21 -3.28 -24.93 1.72
CA PHE A 21 -1.90 -24.95 1.23
C PHE A 21 -0.88 -25.06 2.36
N GLU A 22 -1.10 -24.43 3.50
CA GLU A 22 -0.24 -24.58 4.69
C GLU A 22 -0.21 -26.02 5.18
N ARG A 23 -1.37 -26.68 5.23
CA ARG A 23 -1.44 -28.12 5.54
C ARG A 23 -0.74 -28.98 4.49
N ALA A 24 -0.86 -28.63 3.21
CA ALA A 24 -0.16 -29.35 2.15
C ALA A 24 1.36 -29.23 2.29
N VAL A 25 1.88 -28.04 2.60
CA VAL A 25 3.31 -27.80 2.85
C VAL A 25 3.80 -28.46 4.14
N ALA A 26 2.94 -28.55 5.17
CA ALA A 26 3.26 -29.26 6.41
C ALA A 26 3.36 -30.78 6.21
N LEU A 27 2.63 -31.34 5.24
CA LEU A 27 2.72 -32.76 4.87
C LEU A 27 3.89 -33.03 3.92
N ASP A 28 4.11 -32.15 2.95
CA ASP A 28 5.23 -32.21 2.02
C ASP A 28 5.72 -30.79 1.67
N ALA A 29 6.91 -30.46 2.19
CA ALA A 29 7.53 -29.14 1.99
C ALA A 29 7.98 -28.89 0.54
N ASN A 30 7.92 -29.89 -0.34
CA ASN A 30 8.31 -29.77 -1.75
C ASN A 30 7.13 -29.55 -2.70
N VAL A 31 5.91 -29.34 -2.18
CA VAL A 31 4.75 -29.01 -3.01
C VAL A 31 4.87 -27.59 -3.57
N ILE A 32 5.51 -27.48 -4.72
CA ILE A 32 5.80 -26.22 -5.44
C ILE A 32 4.54 -25.36 -5.60
N GLN A 33 3.43 -25.98 -6.00
CA GLN A 33 2.15 -25.31 -6.22
C GLN A 33 1.60 -24.67 -4.94
N ALA A 34 1.67 -25.37 -3.80
CA ALA A 34 1.22 -24.85 -2.52
C ALA A 34 2.09 -23.68 -2.06
N ARG A 35 3.42 -23.80 -2.19
CA ARG A 35 4.35 -22.71 -1.85
C ARG A 35 4.17 -21.48 -2.75
N TYR A 36 3.88 -21.67 -4.03
CA TYR A 36 3.53 -20.57 -4.93
C TYR A 36 2.29 -19.81 -4.44
N PHE A 37 1.20 -20.52 -4.14
CA PHE A 37 -0.05 -19.89 -3.68
C PHE A 37 0.06 -19.30 -2.28
N LEU A 38 0.90 -19.84 -1.39
CA LEU A 38 1.21 -19.20 -0.11
C LEU A 38 1.97 -17.88 -0.30
N GLY A 39 2.90 -17.81 -1.26
CA GLY A 39 3.53 -16.55 -1.63
C GLY A 39 2.53 -15.54 -2.21
N LEU A 40 1.58 -15.99 -3.04
CA LEU A 40 0.51 -15.13 -3.55
C LEU A 40 -0.43 -14.64 -2.45
N ALA A 41 -0.75 -15.50 -1.48
CA ALA A 41 -1.52 -15.10 -0.30
C ALA A 41 -0.77 -14.05 0.53
N ALA A 42 0.54 -14.22 0.73
CA ALA A 42 1.37 -13.22 1.41
C ALA A 42 1.41 -11.88 0.65
N GLU A 43 1.48 -11.90 -0.68
CA GLU A 43 1.37 -10.67 -1.49
C GLU A 43 0.00 -9.98 -1.29
N GLN A 44 -1.10 -10.75 -1.28
CA GLN A 44 -2.47 -10.24 -1.07
C GLN A 44 -2.68 -9.69 0.35
N ASP A 45 -2.02 -10.26 1.35
CA ASP A 45 -2.01 -9.81 2.75
C ASP A 45 -1.10 -8.57 2.95
N GLY A 46 -0.36 -8.17 1.91
CA GLY A 46 0.57 -7.05 1.94
C GLY A 46 1.98 -7.42 2.43
N ASP A 47 2.21 -8.66 2.85
CA ASP A 47 3.50 -9.21 3.28
C ASP A 47 4.38 -9.61 2.07
N ARG A 48 4.70 -8.60 1.27
CA ARG A 48 5.48 -8.76 0.02
C ARG A 48 6.90 -9.27 0.28
N ALA A 49 7.45 -9.03 1.46
CA ALA A 49 8.77 -9.52 1.85
C ALA A 49 8.76 -11.05 2.01
N GLN A 50 7.74 -11.58 2.68
CA GLN A 50 7.53 -13.02 2.80
C GLN A 50 7.24 -13.66 1.43
N ALA A 51 6.43 -13.01 0.59
CA ALA A 51 6.17 -13.48 -0.78
C ALA A 51 7.46 -13.58 -1.61
N ALA A 52 8.29 -12.53 -1.61
CA ALA A 52 9.57 -12.49 -2.32
C ALA A 52 10.53 -13.59 -1.85
N THR A 53 10.62 -13.80 -0.53
CA THR A 53 11.48 -14.84 0.06
C THR A 53 11.02 -16.24 -0.38
N THR A 54 9.70 -16.48 -0.37
CA THR A 54 9.11 -17.77 -0.75
C THR A 54 9.37 -18.08 -2.22
N TRP A 55 9.14 -17.11 -3.12
CA TRP A 55 9.36 -17.30 -4.55
C TRP A 55 10.84 -17.39 -4.94
N ARG A 56 11.74 -16.63 -4.29
CA ARG A 56 13.19 -16.77 -4.51
C ARG A 56 13.68 -18.18 -4.17
N ALA A 57 13.30 -18.69 -2.99
CA ALA A 57 13.68 -20.04 -2.58
C ALA A 57 13.15 -21.12 -3.55
N LEU A 58 11.94 -20.93 -4.08
CA LEU A 58 11.38 -21.82 -5.10
C LEU A 58 12.18 -21.78 -6.40
N ILE A 59 12.56 -20.60 -6.87
CA ILE A 59 13.39 -20.42 -8.08
C ILE A 59 14.77 -21.05 -7.90
N GLU A 60 15.39 -20.88 -6.73
CA GLU A 60 16.71 -21.46 -6.42
C GLU A 60 16.67 -22.99 -6.37
N SER A 61 15.55 -23.57 -5.92
CA SER A 61 15.34 -25.03 -5.91
C SER A 61 14.83 -25.60 -7.24
N ALA A 62 14.54 -24.75 -8.22
CA ALA A 62 13.86 -25.15 -9.44
C ALA A 62 14.81 -25.82 -10.45
N PRO A 63 14.38 -26.89 -11.14
CA PRO A 63 15.11 -27.40 -12.29
C PRO A 63 15.06 -26.40 -13.46
N PRO A 64 16.11 -26.32 -14.30
CA PRO A 64 16.24 -25.28 -15.34
C PRO A 64 15.12 -25.29 -16.39
N ASP A 65 14.47 -26.43 -16.63
CA ASP A 65 13.35 -26.60 -17.57
C ASP A 65 11.95 -26.48 -16.92
N ALA A 66 11.86 -25.97 -15.68
CA ALA A 66 10.57 -25.83 -15.01
C ALA A 66 9.68 -24.79 -15.70
N PRO A 67 8.47 -25.16 -16.19
CA PRO A 67 7.59 -24.24 -16.92
C PRO A 67 6.99 -23.13 -16.05
N TRP A 68 7.09 -23.24 -14.73
CA TRP A 68 6.61 -22.28 -13.74
C TRP A 68 7.67 -21.25 -13.33
N ILE A 69 8.95 -21.43 -13.69
CA ILE A 69 10.04 -20.53 -13.30
C ILE A 69 9.76 -19.10 -13.75
N ASP A 70 9.32 -18.89 -14.99
CA ASP A 70 9.11 -17.54 -15.53
C ASP A 70 7.93 -16.84 -14.85
N LEU A 71 6.91 -17.61 -14.45
CA LEU A 71 5.80 -17.10 -13.64
C LEU A 71 6.31 -16.60 -12.28
N LEU A 72 7.17 -17.38 -11.61
CA LEU A 72 7.73 -17.01 -10.31
C LEU A 72 8.70 -15.82 -10.42
N ARG A 73 9.51 -15.75 -11.49
CA ARG A 73 10.38 -14.58 -11.75
C ARG A 73 9.54 -13.32 -11.95
N GLY A 74 8.45 -13.41 -12.71
CA GLY A 74 7.52 -12.29 -12.91
C GLY A 74 6.82 -11.86 -11.63
N ALA A 75 6.42 -12.81 -10.78
CA ALA A 75 5.85 -12.53 -9.46
C ALA A 75 6.88 -11.84 -8.54
N LEU A 76 8.10 -12.39 -8.46
CA LEU A 76 9.21 -11.83 -7.68
C LEU A 76 9.54 -10.40 -8.11
N ALA A 77 9.69 -10.16 -9.41
CA ALA A 77 9.97 -8.82 -9.93
C ALA A 77 8.88 -7.80 -9.56
N ARG A 78 7.62 -8.22 -9.52
CA ARG A 78 6.47 -7.36 -9.16
C ARG A 78 6.51 -6.92 -7.70
N VAL A 79 6.75 -7.87 -6.78
CA VAL A 79 6.88 -7.55 -5.34
C VAL A 79 8.17 -6.83 -5.01
N GLU A 80 9.25 -7.10 -5.75
CA GLU A 80 10.53 -6.40 -5.56
C GLU A 80 10.51 -4.99 -6.12
N ALA A 81 9.86 -4.72 -7.25
CA ALA A 81 9.69 -3.37 -7.79
C ALA A 81 8.85 -2.48 -6.86
N THR A 82 7.79 -3.03 -6.27
CA THR A 82 6.98 -2.33 -5.26
C THR A 82 7.70 -2.20 -3.92
N ALA A 83 8.48 -3.19 -3.50
CA ALA A 83 9.35 -3.09 -2.32
C ALA A 83 10.54 -2.13 -2.54
N ALA A 84 11.03 -1.98 -3.77
CA ALA A 84 12.03 -0.99 -4.14
C ALA A 84 11.41 0.41 -4.17
N ALA A 85 10.19 0.58 -4.65
CA ALA A 85 9.47 1.86 -4.56
C ALA A 85 9.12 2.22 -3.10
N GLY A 86 8.73 1.24 -2.28
CA GLY A 86 8.52 1.40 -0.84
C GLY A 86 9.82 1.67 -0.08
N ARG A 87 10.92 1.01 -0.46
CA ARG A 87 12.27 1.32 0.03
C ARG A 87 12.74 2.67 -0.45
N GLN A 88 12.53 3.12 -1.68
CA GLN A 88 12.91 4.48 -2.09
C GLN A 88 12.12 5.57 -1.35
N ALA A 89 10.92 5.27 -0.84
CA ALA A 89 10.22 6.10 0.13
C ALA A 89 10.75 5.97 1.58
N SER A 90 11.55 4.96 1.87
CA SER A 90 12.12 4.60 3.19
C SER A 90 13.66 4.70 3.28
N ASP A 91 14.36 4.88 2.17
CA ASP A 91 15.83 4.75 1.97
C ASP A 91 16.49 6.12 1.81
N GLU A 92 15.82 7.18 2.25
CA GLU A 92 16.50 8.36 2.78
C GLU A 92 16.90 8.13 4.26
N LYS A 93 17.32 6.89 4.60
CA LYS A 93 17.81 6.52 5.92
C LYS A 93 19.30 6.20 5.87
N ILE A 94 20.07 7.25 6.12
CA ILE A 94 21.52 7.24 6.39
C ILE A 94 21.81 6.25 7.54
N PRO A 95 22.81 5.36 7.44
CA PRO A 95 23.15 4.43 8.52
C PRO A 95 23.72 5.21 9.72
N GLY A 96 23.02 5.13 10.86
CA GLY A 96 23.44 5.75 12.13
C GLY A 96 22.41 6.62 12.86
N SER A 97 21.14 6.66 12.44
CA SER A 97 20.14 7.48 13.13
C SER A 97 19.32 6.69 14.16
N PRO A 98 19.15 7.20 15.39
CA PRO A 98 18.27 6.59 16.39
C PRO A 98 16.86 6.48 15.80
N GLU A 99 16.14 5.41 16.11
CA GLU A 99 14.73 5.30 15.75
C GLU A 99 14.02 6.58 16.14
N LEU A 100 13.54 7.33 15.14
CA LEU A 100 12.85 8.60 15.37
C LEU A 100 11.71 8.32 16.35
N SER A 101 11.76 9.00 17.50
CA SER A 101 10.69 8.94 18.48
C SER A 101 9.36 9.33 17.82
N PRO A 102 8.22 8.88 18.35
CA PRO A 102 6.90 9.24 17.82
C PRO A 102 6.76 10.75 17.51
N ASP A 103 7.34 11.61 18.35
CA ASP A 103 7.38 13.06 18.16
C ASP A 103 8.20 13.51 16.93
N GLN A 104 9.36 12.90 16.69
CA GLN A 104 10.17 13.18 15.50
C GLN A 104 9.49 12.70 14.21
N ARG A 105 8.79 11.55 14.26
CA ARG A 105 7.98 11.09 13.12
C ARG A 105 6.83 12.05 12.83
N ASN A 106 6.14 12.54 13.86
CA ASN A 106 5.08 13.53 13.70
C ASN A 106 5.61 14.85 13.10
N ALA A 107 6.75 15.35 13.58
CA ALA A 107 7.38 16.55 13.04
C ALA A 107 7.78 16.38 11.56
N MET A 108 8.26 15.20 11.18
CA MET A 108 8.59 14.89 9.79
C MET A 108 7.34 14.80 8.91
N ILE A 109 6.27 14.17 9.39
CA ILE A 109 4.98 14.11 8.68
C ILE A 109 4.40 15.51 8.52
N GLU A 110 4.45 16.34 9.56
CA GLU A 110 4.01 17.73 9.51
C GLU A 110 4.72 18.51 8.41
N GLY A 111 6.05 18.42 8.31
CA GLY A 111 6.80 19.06 7.23
C GLY A 111 6.42 18.56 5.82
N MET A 112 6.07 17.27 5.67
CA MET A 112 5.56 16.75 4.39
C MET A 112 4.17 17.28 4.04
N VAL A 113 3.30 17.39 5.05
CA VAL A 113 1.93 17.91 4.90
C VAL A 113 1.95 19.41 4.61
N GLU A 114 2.87 20.17 5.21
CA GLU A 114 3.09 21.59 4.92
C GLU A 114 3.48 21.80 3.45
N ARG A 115 4.43 21.02 2.93
CA ARG A 115 4.83 21.08 1.51
C ARG A 115 3.68 20.70 0.57
N LEU A 116 2.84 19.75 0.97
CA LEU A 116 1.63 19.40 0.22
C LEU A 116 0.64 20.57 0.20
N SER A 117 0.43 21.23 1.34
CA SER A 117 -0.41 22.42 1.46
C SER A 117 0.07 23.53 0.54
N GLU A 118 1.36 23.88 0.57
CA GLU A 118 1.91 24.92 -0.30
C GLU A 118 1.73 24.60 -1.79
N ARG A 119 1.93 23.34 -2.17
CA ARG A 119 1.73 22.92 -3.57
C ARG A 119 0.28 23.08 -4.00
N LEU A 120 -0.67 22.66 -3.16
CA LEU A 120 -2.09 22.81 -3.43
C LEU A 120 -2.52 24.28 -3.46
N HIS A 121 -1.90 25.16 -2.68
CA HIS A 121 -2.16 26.60 -2.80
C HIS A 121 -1.65 27.20 -4.12
N ARG A 122 -0.59 26.62 -4.72
CA ARG A 122 -0.06 27.06 -6.03
C ARG A 122 -0.81 26.44 -7.21
N ASP A 123 -1.20 25.18 -7.10
CA ASP A 123 -1.81 24.38 -8.17
C ASP A 123 -3.11 23.72 -7.67
N GLY A 124 -4.06 24.58 -7.29
CA GLY A 124 -5.18 24.25 -6.41
C GLY A 124 -6.40 23.61 -7.06
N ALA A 125 -6.27 23.13 -8.29
CA ALA A 125 -7.38 22.57 -9.05
C ALA A 125 -7.56 21.04 -8.84
N ASP A 126 -7.16 20.53 -7.67
CA ASP A 126 -7.16 19.10 -7.31
C ASP A 126 -8.00 18.81 -6.04
N PRO A 127 -9.29 18.48 -6.17
CA PRO A 127 -10.16 18.17 -5.03
C PRO A 127 -9.71 16.94 -4.23
N GLU A 128 -9.07 15.96 -4.87
CA GLU A 128 -8.56 14.76 -4.21
C GLU A 128 -7.31 15.06 -3.38
N GLY A 129 -6.43 15.91 -3.90
CA GLY A 129 -5.25 16.42 -3.19
C GLY A 129 -5.63 17.20 -1.93
N TRP A 130 -6.62 18.08 -2.02
CA TRP A 130 -7.17 18.80 -0.87
C TRP A 130 -7.78 17.88 0.19
N LEU A 131 -8.54 16.85 -0.23
CA LEU A 131 -9.08 15.86 0.71
C LEU A 131 -7.96 15.12 1.46
N ARG A 132 -6.89 14.76 0.73
CA ARG A 132 -5.73 14.07 1.32
C ARG A 132 -5.05 14.96 2.37
N LEU A 133 -4.92 16.25 2.11
CA LEU A 133 -4.37 17.22 3.06
C LEU A 133 -5.20 17.26 4.36
N VAL A 134 -6.52 17.36 4.24
CA VAL A 134 -7.45 17.37 5.39
C VAL A 134 -7.34 16.07 6.21
N ARG A 135 -7.30 14.91 5.55
CA ARG A 135 -7.13 13.61 6.22
C ARG A 135 -5.79 13.50 6.93
N SER A 136 -4.71 13.97 6.31
CA SER A 136 -3.38 13.96 6.92
C SER A 136 -3.34 14.75 8.21
N TYR A 137 -3.94 15.96 8.25
CA TYR A 137 -4.04 16.75 9.48
C TYR A 137 -4.87 16.06 10.58
N MET A 138 -5.94 15.34 10.22
CA MET A 138 -6.73 14.57 11.19
C MET A 138 -5.95 13.40 11.81
N VAL A 139 -5.15 12.69 11.01
CA VAL A 139 -4.34 11.55 11.48
C VAL A 139 -3.25 11.99 12.47
N ILE A 140 -2.65 13.15 12.25
CA ILE A 140 -1.62 13.70 13.15
C ILE A 140 -2.22 14.48 14.33
N GLY A 141 -3.54 14.43 14.53
CA GLY A 141 -4.21 15.06 15.67
C GLY A 141 -4.29 16.58 15.59
N GLN A 142 -4.26 17.17 14.39
CA GLN A 142 -4.36 18.61 14.16
C GLN A 142 -5.71 18.98 13.50
N PRO A 143 -6.84 18.88 14.24
CA PRO A 143 -8.17 19.14 13.69
C PRO A 143 -8.38 20.60 13.26
N ASP A 144 -7.72 21.56 13.91
CA ASP A 144 -7.78 22.98 13.54
C ASP A 144 -7.18 23.22 12.15
N LYS A 145 -5.99 22.65 11.88
CA LYS A 145 -5.38 22.71 10.55
C LYS A 145 -6.19 21.94 9.50
N ALA A 146 -6.80 20.81 9.86
CA ALA A 146 -7.69 20.07 8.96
C ALA A 146 -8.89 20.92 8.51
N ARG A 147 -9.50 21.69 9.43
CA ARG A 147 -10.60 22.62 9.12
C ARG A 147 -10.14 23.77 8.25
N ALA A 148 -9.00 24.39 8.57
CA ALA A 148 -8.41 25.45 7.75
C ALA A 148 -8.15 24.97 6.31
N ALA A 149 -7.54 23.79 6.16
CA ALA A 149 -7.28 23.18 4.86
C ALA A 149 -8.57 22.92 4.05
N ALA A 150 -9.69 22.57 4.70
CA ALA A 150 -10.97 22.41 4.02
C ALA A 150 -11.55 23.75 3.53
N VAL A 151 -11.35 24.85 4.27
CA VAL A 151 -11.73 26.20 3.84
C VAL A 151 -10.88 26.67 2.67
N ASP A 152 -9.57 26.48 2.74
CA ASP A 152 -8.65 26.86 1.66
C ASP A 152 -8.92 26.04 0.39
N ALA A 153 -9.22 24.75 0.53
CA ALA A 153 -9.63 23.90 -0.56
C ALA A 153 -10.88 24.40 -1.28
N ARG A 154 -11.89 24.85 -0.51
CA ARG A 154 -13.10 25.45 -1.11
C ARG A 154 -12.74 26.71 -1.88
N ARG A 155 -11.95 27.62 -1.30
CA ARG A 155 -11.50 28.85 -1.94
C ARG A 155 -10.73 28.60 -3.24
N ALA A 156 -9.81 27.63 -3.23
CA ALA A 156 -9.02 27.27 -4.40
C ALA A 156 -9.88 26.72 -5.56
N LEU A 157 -11.04 26.11 -5.23
CA LEU A 157 -11.96 25.53 -6.20
C LEU A 157 -13.20 26.39 -6.48
N GLU A 158 -13.31 27.61 -5.93
CA GLU A 158 -14.45 28.51 -6.15
C GLU A 158 -14.69 28.81 -7.64
N GLY A 159 -13.64 28.80 -8.46
CA GLY A 159 -13.71 28.98 -9.91
C GLY A 159 -14.20 27.76 -10.70
N ASP A 160 -14.34 26.59 -10.07
CA ASP A 160 -14.78 25.34 -10.72
C ASP A 160 -15.88 24.67 -9.88
N ALA A 161 -17.13 24.99 -10.20
CA ALA A 161 -18.31 24.48 -9.50
C ALA A 161 -18.42 22.94 -9.50
N THR A 162 -17.84 22.26 -10.49
CA THR A 162 -17.86 20.79 -10.56
C THR A 162 -16.89 20.22 -9.53
N LYS A 163 -15.67 20.75 -9.48
CA LYS A 163 -14.65 20.34 -8.49
C LYS A 163 -15.04 20.73 -7.08
N LEU A 164 -15.65 21.90 -6.88
CA LEU A 164 -16.15 22.33 -5.58
C LEU A 164 -17.20 21.37 -5.03
N ARG A 165 -18.21 21.01 -5.85
CA ARG A 165 -19.23 20.03 -5.46
C ARG A 165 -18.62 18.65 -5.17
N ARG A 166 -17.60 18.25 -5.93
CA ARG A 166 -16.86 17.01 -5.69
C ARG A 166 -16.13 17.03 -4.34
N LEU A 167 -15.42 18.12 -4.04
CA LEU A 167 -14.75 18.32 -2.74
C LEU A 167 -15.75 18.26 -1.58
N ASP A 168 -16.90 18.93 -1.70
CA ASP A 168 -17.91 18.94 -0.64
C ASP A 168 -18.45 17.55 -0.32
N GLU A 169 -18.72 16.72 -1.33
CA GLU A 169 -19.13 15.33 -1.14
C GLU A 169 -18.04 14.50 -0.45
N LEU A 170 -16.76 14.73 -0.82
CA LEU A 170 -15.62 14.05 -0.21
C LEU A 170 -15.42 14.44 1.26
N LEU A 171 -15.57 15.72 1.59
CA LEU A 171 -15.47 16.24 2.96
C LEU A 171 -16.64 15.77 3.84
N LYS A 172 -17.85 15.70 3.28
CA LYS A 172 -19.03 15.18 3.96
C LYS A 172 -18.86 13.71 4.34
N GLY A 173 -18.20 12.91 3.49
CA GLY A 173 -17.84 11.52 3.79
C GLY A 173 -16.87 11.35 4.97
N LEU A 174 -16.16 12.41 5.38
CA LEU A 174 -15.27 12.43 6.55
C LEU A 174 -15.97 12.88 7.84
N GLY A 175 -17.28 13.18 7.80
CA GLY A 175 -17.99 13.71 8.96
C GLY A 175 -17.64 15.18 9.30
N LEU A 176 -16.85 15.84 8.45
CA LEU A 176 -16.56 17.27 8.53
C LEU A 176 -17.74 18.05 7.96
N LYS A 177 -18.85 18.09 8.71
CA LYS A 177 -19.89 19.11 8.48
C LYS A 177 -19.33 20.46 8.94
N GLY A 178 -19.58 21.47 8.10
CA GLY A 178 -19.14 22.85 8.29
C GLY A 178 -19.56 23.47 9.61
#